data_AF-A0AAE9J7H6-F1
#
_entry.id   AF-A0AAE9J7H6-F1
#
_cell.length_a   1.000
_cell.length_b   1.000
_cell.length_c   1.000
_cell.angle_alpha   90.00
_cell.angle_beta   90.00
_cell.angle_gamma   90.00
#
_symmetry.space_group_name_H-M   'P 1'
#
loop_
_entity.id
_entity.type
_entity.pdbx_description
1 polymer ?
#
loop_
_entity_poly.entity_id
_entity_poly.type
_entity_poly.pdbx_seq_one_letter_code
_entity_poly.pdbx_strand_id
1 'polypeptide(L)'
;MKGMLGAGCFSVPLAFKQSGYVAGLVIILVLGFLCALCMIKLVKCAGYLSKINQSAPLDYGNMAYKATQASYTPIRKLAPISRALVNTSLCVLQLGICCCFYIFVVYHLHELLEFFMNDVPSRAALFPMVLPAFILLVSLSSMRALSLVSLGGNFLMLIALAVIMFQLLTTEHKKLSDLPPVTDLGGVVSAAGAILYALEGQAMVLPLENRMKKPEDMKGPFGVLSVGVGMVVVIYSFAGFFGFLAYGNDVQDSITLNLPNDHLGIFVKAVLLFVVYSGFLIQVFPIVAMIWPAIKKKLRNSCGVSTTTKRIVHFAFRYSIVVVVFLLSYAIPRLSDMVPLVGVTAGMLLALVFPSLFHLLIFLPQFECRIGFLFDILLDIVCIVIGMFFVIYGFITNVQHLMR
;
A
#
# COMPACT_ATOMS: atom_id res chain seq x y z
N MET A 1 -0.14 -4.61 11.26
CA MET A 1 -1.40 -3.85 11.36
C MET A 1 -1.28 -2.43 10.85
N LYS A 2 -0.58 -1.47 11.50
CA LYS A 2 -0.51 -0.08 11.01
C LYS A 2 0.00 0.07 9.56
N GLY A 3 0.98 -0.72 9.15
CA GLY A 3 1.48 -0.70 7.78
C GLY A 3 0.42 -1.08 6.74
N MET A 4 -0.66 -1.76 7.14
CA MET A 4 -1.74 -2.22 6.25
C MET A 4 -3.05 -1.45 6.50
N LEU A 5 -3.41 -1.17 7.76
CA LEU A 5 -4.59 -0.38 8.13
C LEU A 5 -4.35 1.12 7.86
N GLY A 6 -4.51 1.52 6.61
CA GLY A 6 -4.50 2.91 6.15
C GLY A 6 -5.75 3.26 5.33
N ALA A 7 -5.71 4.38 4.60
CA ALA A 7 -6.84 4.86 3.80
C ALA A 7 -7.36 3.87 2.74
N GLY A 8 -6.53 2.91 2.32
CA GLY A 8 -6.92 1.86 1.37
C GLY A 8 -8.03 0.94 1.86
N CYS A 9 -8.27 0.84 3.18
CA CYS A 9 -9.40 0.07 3.69
C CYS A 9 -10.75 0.65 3.28
N PHE A 10 -10.82 1.97 3.10
CA PHE A 10 -12.07 2.67 2.82
C PHE A 10 -12.49 2.57 1.35
N SER A 11 -11.56 2.19 0.46
CA SER A 11 -11.84 1.92 -0.95
C SER A 11 -12.18 0.45 -1.23
N VAL A 12 -12.14 -0.45 -0.23
CA VAL A 12 -12.47 -1.87 -0.43
C VAL A 12 -13.93 -2.08 -0.86
N PRO A 13 -14.94 -1.37 -0.33
CA PRO A 13 -16.32 -1.50 -0.81
C PRO A 13 -16.49 -1.16 -2.29
N LEU A 14 -15.71 -0.19 -2.79
CA LEU A 14 -15.67 0.12 -4.20
C LEU A 14 -15.11 -1.06 -5.02
N ALA A 15 -14.11 -1.79 -4.51
CA ALA A 15 -13.61 -3.01 -5.15
C ALA A 15 -14.71 -4.09 -5.24
N PHE A 16 -15.57 -4.21 -4.23
CA PHE A 16 -16.73 -5.12 -4.27
C PHE A 16 -17.78 -4.64 -5.28
N LYS A 17 -18.02 -3.33 -5.41
CA LYS A 17 -18.84 -2.77 -6.48
C LYS A 17 -18.28 -3.07 -7.87
N GLN A 18 -16.96 -3.00 -8.03
CA GLN A 18 -16.30 -3.26 -9.31
C GLN A 18 -16.28 -4.74 -9.69
N SER A 19 -16.19 -5.67 -8.73
CA SER A 19 -16.06 -7.12 -9.00
C SER A 19 -17.35 -7.93 -8.82
N GLY A 20 -18.31 -7.42 -8.04
CA GLY A 20 -19.43 -8.18 -7.52
C GLY A 20 -19.13 -8.79 -6.15
N TYR A 21 -20.18 -9.10 -5.37
CA TYR A 21 -20.00 -9.47 -3.96
C TYR A 21 -19.32 -10.84 -3.76
N VAL A 22 -19.55 -11.80 -4.65
CA VAL A 22 -18.91 -13.13 -4.58
C VAL A 22 -17.46 -13.04 -5.03
N ALA A 23 -17.22 -12.42 -6.18
CA ALA A 23 -15.87 -12.27 -6.70
C ALA A 23 -14.99 -11.44 -5.75
N GLY A 24 -15.48 -10.33 -5.22
CA GLY A 24 -14.77 -9.51 -4.24
C GLY A 24 -14.34 -10.30 -3.01
N LEU A 25 -15.25 -11.13 -2.46
CA LEU A 25 -14.95 -11.99 -1.30
C LEU A 25 -13.90 -13.07 -1.62
N VAL A 26 -14.00 -13.72 -2.79
CA VAL A 26 -13.02 -14.74 -3.20
C VAL A 26 -11.66 -14.10 -3.42
N ILE A 27 -11.61 -12.97 -4.13
CA ILE A 27 -10.37 -12.24 -4.45
C ILE A 27 -9.67 -11.81 -3.17
N ILE A 28 -10.39 -11.23 -2.20
CA ILE A 28 -9.76 -10.76 -0.97
C ILE A 28 -9.20 -11.88 -0.10
N LEU A 29 -9.90 -13.02 -0.03
CA LEU A 29 -9.43 -14.18 0.71
C LEU A 29 -8.20 -14.81 0.04
N VAL A 30 -8.25 -15.01 -1.28
CA VAL A 30 -7.16 -15.60 -2.05
C VAL A 30 -5.94 -14.68 -2.05
N LEU A 31 -6.09 -13.41 -2.42
CA LEU A 31 -4.96 -12.47 -2.45
C LEU A 31 -4.43 -12.18 -1.05
N GLY A 32 -5.29 -12.12 -0.04
CA GLY A 32 -4.87 -12.01 1.37
C GLY A 32 -3.99 -13.17 1.80
N PHE A 33 -4.41 -14.40 1.50
CA PHE A 33 -3.64 -15.61 1.78
C PHE A 33 -2.30 -15.63 1.03
N LEU A 34 -2.32 -15.38 -0.29
CA LEU A 34 -1.12 -15.35 -1.12
C LEU A 34 -0.14 -14.25 -0.67
N CYS A 35 -0.64 -13.06 -0.31
CA CYS A 35 0.19 -11.98 0.23
C CYS A 35 0.86 -12.38 1.54
N ALA A 36 0.12 -12.99 2.48
CA ALA A 36 0.69 -13.46 3.74
C ALA A 36 1.82 -14.47 3.50
N LEU A 37 1.59 -15.43 2.60
CA LEU A 37 2.59 -16.44 2.23
C LEU A 37 3.83 -15.80 1.60
N CYS A 38 3.66 -14.90 0.64
CA CYS A 38 4.76 -14.20 -0.02
C CYS A 38 5.55 -13.34 0.95
N MET A 39 4.90 -12.63 1.88
CA MET A 39 5.57 -11.88 2.94
C MET A 39 6.38 -12.83 3.87
N ILE A 40 5.85 -14.00 4.22
CA ILE A 40 6.59 -15.02 5.00
C ILE A 40 7.81 -15.52 4.22
N LYS A 41 7.65 -15.81 2.93
CA LYS A 41 8.74 -16.23 2.04
C LYS A 41 9.82 -15.15 1.95
N LEU A 42 9.42 -13.88 1.85
CA LEU A 42 10.34 -12.74 1.84
C LEU A 42 11.21 -12.69 3.09
N VAL A 43 10.61 -12.83 4.27
CA VAL A 43 11.32 -12.88 5.57
C VAL A 43 12.25 -14.09 5.65
N LYS A 44 11.80 -15.26 5.19
CA LYS A 44 12.65 -16.46 5.12
C LYS A 44 13.88 -16.24 4.23
N CYS A 45 13.70 -15.67 3.05
CA CYS A 45 14.78 -15.36 2.11
C CYS A 45 15.80 -14.37 2.72
N ALA A 46 15.31 -13.29 3.32
CA ALA A 46 16.16 -12.28 3.95
C ALA A 46 16.98 -12.87 5.11
N GLY A 47 16.35 -13.64 5.99
CA GLY A 47 17.02 -14.31 7.10
C GLY A 47 18.06 -15.34 6.64
N TYR A 48 17.73 -16.14 5.62
CA TYR A 48 18.66 -17.11 5.04
C TYR A 48 19.91 -16.44 4.45
N LEU A 49 19.72 -15.41 3.63
CA LEU A 49 20.82 -14.67 3.00
C LEU A 49 21.66 -13.86 4.00
N SER A 50 21.05 -13.33 5.08
CA SER A 50 21.77 -12.64 6.14
C SER A 50 22.69 -13.59 6.91
N LYS A 51 22.21 -14.81 7.22
CA LYS A 51 22.99 -15.86 7.91
C LYS A 51 24.21 -16.31 7.08
N ILE A 52 24.02 -16.63 5.80
CA ILE A 52 25.11 -17.14 4.95
C ILE A 52 26.17 -16.10 4.65
N ASN A 53 25.75 -14.86 4.38
CA ASN A 53 26.69 -13.79 4.05
C ASN A 53 27.25 -13.08 5.28
N GLN A 54 26.97 -13.56 6.51
CA GLN A 54 27.34 -12.94 7.79
C GLN A 54 27.15 -11.42 7.78
N SER A 55 25.99 -10.98 7.28
CA SER A 55 25.77 -9.58 6.94
C SER A 55 24.61 -8.99 7.71
N ALA A 56 24.68 -7.68 7.95
CA ALA A 56 23.64 -6.92 8.62
C ALA A 56 22.26 -7.19 8.00
N PRO A 57 21.17 -7.02 8.78
CA PRO A 57 19.82 -7.30 8.32
C PRO A 57 19.51 -6.57 7.00
N LEU A 58 18.93 -7.29 6.05
CA LEU A 58 18.75 -6.81 4.68
C LEU A 58 17.46 -6.03 4.55
N ASP A 59 17.50 -4.93 3.78
CA ASP A 59 16.30 -4.32 3.22
C ASP A 59 15.87 -5.06 1.94
N TYR A 60 14.67 -4.78 1.44
CA TYR A 60 14.11 -5.51 0.30
C TYR A 60 14.99 -5.39 -0.97
N GLY A 61 15.48 -4.20 -1.29
CA GLY A 61 16.36 -4.00 -2.46
C GLY A 61 17.70 -4.73 -2.34
N ASN A 62 18.34 -4.71 -1.16
CA ASN A 62 19.59 -5.43 -0.92
C ASN A 62 19.37 -6.94 -0.84
N MET A 63 18.21 -7.39 -0.35
CA MET A 63 17.83 -8.80 -0.39
C MET A 63 17.72 -9.27 -1.83
N ALA A 64 17.03 -8.51 -2.69
CA ALA A 64 16.92 -8.77 -4.13
C ALA A 64 18.28 -8.86 -4.82
N TYR A 65 19.21 -7.93 -4.50
CA TYR A 65 20.58 -7.97 -5.00
C TYR A 65 21.26 -9.30 -4.64
N LYS A 66 21.24 -9.65 -3.35
CA LYS A 66 21.94 -10.83 -2.84
C LYS A 66 21.31 -12.13 -3.31
N ALA A 67 19.98 -12.19 -3.41
CA ALA A 67 19.25 -13.33 -3.94
C ALA A 67 19.68 -13.63 -5.38
N THR A 68 19.71 -12.61 -6.23
CA THR A 68 20.14 -12.73 -7.63
C THR A 68 21.64 -13.05 -7.74
N GLN A 69 22.48 -12.49 -6.86
CA GLN A 69 23.92 -12.75 -6.84
C GLN A 69 24.25 -14.19 -6.40
N ALA A 70 23.46 -14.77 -5.49
CA ALA A 70 23.63 -16.14 -5.03
C ALA A 70 23.16 -17.19 -6.06
N SER A 71 22.41 -16.78 -7.09
CA SER A 71 21.83 -17.67 -8.09
C SER A 71 22.83 -18.12 -9.18
N TYR A 72 22.34 -18.70 -10.28
CA TYR A 72 23.15 -19.24 -11.39
C TYR A 72 23.93 -18.17 -12.17
N THR A 73 25.06 -18.56 -12.77
CA THR A 73 26.02 -17.68 -13.46
C THR A 73 25.43 -16.62 -14.40
N PRO A 74 24.45 -16.91 -15.30
CA PRO A 74 23.88 -15.88 -16.16
C PRO A 74 23.04 -14.86 -15.38
N ILE A 75 22.32 -15.30 -14.35
CA ILE A 75 21.40 -14.48 -13.55
C ILE A 75 22.18 -13.55 -12.61
N ARG A 76 23.38 -13.95 -12.15
CA ARG A 76 24.23 -13.12 -11.26
C ARG A 76 24.50 -11.72 -11.80
N LYS A 77 24.65 -11.58 -13.12
CA LYS A 77 24.91 -10.28 -13.77
C LYS A 77 23.72 -9.31 -13.64
N LEU A 78 22.52 -9.82 -13.39
CA LEU A 78 21.29 -9.04 -13.22
C LEU A 78 21.09 -8.54 -11.78
N ALA A 79 21.99 -8.84 -10.84
CA ALA A 79 21.84 -8.44 -9.43
C ALA A 79 21.69 -6.91 -9.22
N PRO A 80 22.45 -6.03 -9.91
CA PRO A 80 22.20 -4.59 -9.82
C PRO A 80 20.81 -4.20 -10.35
N ILE A 81 20.34 -4.89 -11.39
CA ILE A 81 19.04 -4.63 -12.03
C ILE A 81 17.91 -5.07 -11.10
N SER A 82 18.00 -6.22 -10.43
CA SER A 82 16.96 -6.68 -9.49
C SER A 82 16.79 -5.70 -8.33
N ARG A 83 17.89 -5.18 -7.78
CA ARG A 83 17.85 -4.13 -6.75
C ARG A 83 17.19 -2.87 -7.26
N ALA A 84 17.56 -2.40 -8.44
CA ALA A 84 16.99 -1.20 -9.03
C ALA A 84 15.49 -1.38 -9.27
N LEU A 85 15.07 -2.51 -9.82
CA LEU A 85 13.67 -2.82 -10.11
C LEU A 85 12.81 -2.85 -8.83
N VAL A 86 13.28 -3.52 -7.77
CA VAL A 86 12.57 -3.57 -6.47
C VAL A 86 12.48 -2.19 -5.84
N ASN A 87 13.59 -1.44 -5.80
CA ASN A 87 13.59 -0.09 -5.21
C ASN A 87 12.70 0.89 -6.00
N THR A 88 12.72 0.83 -7.33
CA THR A 88 11.84 1.63 -8.17
C THR A 88 10.38 1.26 -7.93
N SER A 89 10.06 -0.03 -7.86
CA SER A 89 8.69 -0.49 -7.57
C SER A 89 8.22 -0.02 -6.18
N LEU A 90 9.09 -0.09 -5.17
CA LEU A 90 8.78 0.42 -3.82
C LEU A 90 8.53 1.92 -3.84
N CYS A 91 9.33 2.69 -4.58
CA CYS A 91 9.12 4.13 -4.73
C CYS A 91 7.80 4.44 -5.46
N VAL A 92 7.47 3.70 -6.52
CA VAL A 92 6.21 3.87 -7.27
C VAL A 92 5.01 3.56 -6.39
N LEU A 93 5.02 2.42 -5.68
CA LEU A 93 3.97 2.05 -4.73
C LEU A 93 3.78 3.16 -3.68
N GLN A 94 4.88 3.61 -3.08
CA GLN A 94 4.84 4.59 -2.01
C GLN A 94 4.38 5.99 -2.47
N LEU A 95 4.82 6.43 -3.65
CA LEU A 95 4.32 7.65 -4.29
C LEU A 95 2.83 7.54 -4.58
N GLY A 96 2.37 6.38 -5.08
CA GLY A 96 0.96 6.10 -5.34
C GLY A 96 0.10 6.22 -4.08
N ILE A 97 0.55 5.67 -2.96
CA ILE A 97 -0.13 5.81 -1.66
C ILE A 97 -0.19 7.28 -1.23
N CYS A 98 0.91 8.01 -1.36
CA CYS A 98 0.94 9.45 -1.06
C CYS A 98 -0.07 10.23 -1.92
N CYS A 99 -0.24 9.86 -3.21
CA CYS A 99 -1.25 10.48 -4.07
C CYS A 99 -2.67 10.18 -3.58
N CYS A 100 -2.97 8.93 -3.24
CA CYS A 100 -4.27 8.56 -2.69
C CYS A 100 -4.56 9.30 -1.37
N PHE A 101 -3.55 9.49 -0.50
CA PHE A 101 -3.71 10.26 0.73
C PHE A 101 -3.99 11.74 0.44
N TYR A 102 -3.32 12.30 -0.57
CA TYR A 102 -3.56 13.68 -1.00
C TYR A 102 -5.00 13.87 -1.49
N ILE A 103 -5.47 13.00 -2.39
CA ILE A 103 -6.84 13.02 -2.93
C ILE A 103 -7.85 12.84 -1.80
N PHE A 104 -7.62 11.87 -0.91
CA PHE A 104 -8.48 11.62 0.25
C PHE A 104 -8.62 12.87 1.13
N VAL A 105 -7.51 13.56 1.41
CA VAL A 105 -7.52 14.79 2.21
C VAL A 105 -8.31 15.90 1.51
N VAL A 106 -8.14 16.08 0.20
CA VAL A 106 -8.91 17.08 -0.56
C VAL A 106 -10.41 16.78 -0.53
N TYR A 107 -10.81 15.52 -0.71
CA TYR A 107 -12.22 15.12 -0.75
C TYR A 107 -12.90 15.30 0.60
N HIS A 108 -12.25 14.89 1.69
CA HIS A 108 -12.83 15.02 3.03
C HIS A 108 -12.79 16.46 3.53
N LEU A 109 -11.79 17.25 3.14
CA LEU A 109 -11.77 18.68 3.44
C LEU A 109 -12.92 19.40 2.74
N HIS A 110 -13.24 19.04 1.50
CA HIS A 110 -14.40 19.59 0.78
C HIS A 110 -15.71 19.32 1.52
N GLU A 111 -15.98 18.07 1.90
CA GLU A 111 -17.22 17.73 2.64
C GLU A 111 -17.27 18.42 4.02
N LEU A 112 -16.13 18.57 4.68
CA LEU A 112 -16.05 19.29 5.95
C LEU A 112 -16.39 20.78 5.77
N LEU A 113 -15.89 21.41 4.71
CA LEU A 113 -16.20 22.79 4.39
C LEU A 113 -17.67 22.96 4.01
N GLU A 114 -18.25 22.03 3.25
CA GLU A 114 -19.69 22.06 2.88
C GLU A 114 -20.61 21.99 4.09
N PHE A 115 -20.17 21.34 5.16
CA PHE A 115 -20.93 21.29 6.41
C PHE A 115 -20.91 22.62 7.18
N PHE A 116 -19.80 23.37 7.13
CA PHE A 116 -19.63 24.61 7.89
C PHE A 116 -19.91 25.88 7.08
N MET A 117 -19.83 25.81 5.75
CA MET A 117 -19.88 26.96 4.86
C MET A 117 -20.78 26.65 3.65
N ASN A 118 -21.59 27.63 3.24
CA ASN A 118 -22.48 27.48 2.08
C ASN A 118 -21.75 27.66 0.74
N ASP A 119 -20.70 28.48 0.70
CA ASP A 119 -19.89 28.74 -0.51
C ASP A 119 -18.52 28.05 -0.40
N VAL A 120 -18.43 26.84 -0.95
CA VAL A 120 -17.20 26.03 -0.89
C VAL A 120 -16.45 26.09 -2.22
N PRO A 121 -15.12 26.28 -2.21
CA PRO A 121 -14.31 26.18 -3.42
C PRO A 121 -14.46 24.81 -4.07
N SER A 122 -14.52 24.78 -5.40
CA SER A 122 -14.53 23.51 -6.14
C SER A 122 -13.38 22.60 -5.74
N ARG A 123 -13.58 21.27 -5.81
CA ARG A 123 -12.52 20.28 -5.52
C ARG A 123 -11.21 20.60 -6.26
N ALA A 124 -11.29 21.01 -7.54
CA ALA A 124 -10.14 21.38 -8.35
C ALA A 124 -9.34 22.58 -7.78
N ALA A 125 -10.03 23.57 -7.20
CA ALA A 125 -9.39 24.70 -6.54
C ALA A 125 -8.79 24.31 -5.18
N LEU A 126 -9.37 23.33 -4.48
CA LEU A 126 -8.84 22.83 -3.21
C LEU A 126 -7.52 22.07 -3.36
N PHE A 127 -7.28 21.39 -4.50
CA PHE A 127 -6.00 20.71 -4.74
C PHE A 127 -4.79 21.64 -4.51
N PRO A 128 -4.59 22.74 -5.26
CA PRO A 128 -3.44 23.63 -5.02
C PRO A 128 -3.49 24.33 -3.65
N MET A 129 -4.67 24.54 -3.07
CA MET A 129 -4.83 25.20 -1.76
C MET A 129 -4.27 24.36 -0.60
N VAL A 130 -4.33 23.03 -0.69
CA VAL A 130 -3.85 22.11 0.36
C VAL A 130 -2.33 21.85 0.24
N LEU A 131 -1.71 22.15 -0.91
CA LEU A 131 -0.28 21.93 -1.15
C LEU A 131 0.65 22.56 -0.09
N PRO A 132 0.48 23.83 0.33
CA PRO A 132 1.32 24.43 1.38
C PRO A 132 1.27 23.67 2.70
N ALA A 133 0.11 23.10 3.06
CA ALA A 133 -0.04 22.30 4.28
C ALA A 133 0.83 21.02 4.20
N PHE A 134 0.79 20.28 3.10
CA PHE A 134 1.64 19.10 2.92
C PHE A 134 3.15 19.44 2.90
N ILE A 135 3.54 20.58 2.31
CA ILE A 135 4.93 21.05 2.34
C ILE A 135 5.35 21.32 3.79
N LEU A 136 4.52 22.03 4.56
CA LEU A 136 4.74 22.29 5.97
C LEU A 136 4.85 20.99 6.77
N LEU A 137 3.98 20.02 6.50
CA LEU A 137 4.00 18.72 7.16
C LEU A 137 5.33 17.99 6.98
N VAL A 138 5.87 17.94 5.76
CA VAL A 138 7.15 17.26 5.49
C VAL A 138 8.36 18.04 6.02
N SER A 139 8.17 19.33 6.31
CA SER A 139 9.16 20.16 7.02
C SER A 139 9.34 19.73 8.48
N LEU A 140 8.32 19.13 9.09
CA LEU A 140 8.38 18.65 10.48
C LEU A 140 9.28 17.42 10.57
N SER A 141 10.53 17.63 10.99
CA SER A 141 11.57 16.59 11.03
C SER A 141 11.64 15.79 12.34
N SER A 142 10.71 15.99 13.28
CA SER A 142 10.78 15.36 14.60
C SER A 142 10.24 13.92 14.57
N MET A 143 11.15 12.95 14.52
CA MET A 143 10.83 11.52 14.57
C MET A 143 10.08 11.11 15.85
N ARG A 144 10.33 11.81 16.97
CA ARG A 144 9.64 11.55 18.26
C ARG A 144 8.19 12.01 18.23
N ALA A 145 7.94 13.22 17.72
CA ALA A 145 6.57 13.73 17.57
C ALA A 145 5.77 12.86 16.59
N LEU A 146 6.40 12.42 15.50
CA LEU A 146 5.78 11.52 14.52
C LEU A 146 5.36 10.20 15.15
N SER A 147 6.18 9.60 16.01
CA SER A 147 5.83 8.35 16.69
C SER A 147 4.62 8.51 17.63
N LEU A 148 4.49 9.64 18.32
CA LEU A 148 3.36 9.91 19.23
C LEU A 148 2.06 10.19 18.46
N VAL A 149 2.13 11.05 17.44
CA VAL A 149 1.00 11.33 16.54
C VAL A 149 0.55 10.05 15.83
N SER A 150 1.51 9.22 15.41
CA SER A 150 1.27 7.90 14.83
C SER A 150 0.53 6.95 15.78
N LEU A 151 0.90 6.94 17.07
CA LEU A 151 0.27 6.08 18.06
C LEU A 151 -1.17 6.53 18.36
N GLY A 152 -1.37 7.83 18.57
CA GLY A 152 -2.72 8.40 18.72
C GLY A 152 -3.60 8.18 17.49
N GLY A 153 -3.02 8.36 16.29
CA GLY A 153 -3.72 8.14 15.02
C GLY A 153 -4.17 6.69 14.82
N ASN A 154 -3.47 5.69 15.35
CA ASN A 154 -3.92 4.30 15.30
C ASN A 154 -5.18 4.07 16.13
N PHE A 155 -5.25 4.65 17.32
CA PHE A 155 -6.42 4.53 18.19
C PHE A 155 -7.64 5.21 17.56
N LEU A 156 -7.43 6.42 17.02
CA LEU A 156 -8.44 7.15 16.27
C LEU A 156 -8.92 6.37 15.02
N MET A 157 -8.01 5.72 14.29
CA MET A 157 -8.35 4.86 13.16
C MET A 157 -9.23 3.69 13.58
N LEU A 158 -8.93 3.04 14.71
CA LEU A 158 -9.74 1.93 15.23
C LEU A 158 -11.15 2.39 15.64
N ILE A 159 -11.26 3.56 16.27
CA ILE A 159 -12.57 4.15 16.62
C ILE A 159 -13.35 4.45 15.35
N ALA A 160 -12.75 5.15 14.38
CA ALA A 160 -13.40 5.49 13.13
C ALA A 160 -13.86 4.23 12.38
N LEU A 161 -13.01 3.20 12.32
CA LEU A 161 -13.37 1.92 11.73
C LEU A 161 -14.54 1.27 12.48
N ALA A 162 -14.52 1.21 13.81
CA ALA A 162 -15.61 0.64 14.60
C ALA A 162 -16.94 1.35 14.34
N VAL A 163 -16.93 2.69 14.26
CA VAL A 163 -18.12 3.48 13.94
C VAL A 163 -18.61 3.19 12.52
N ILE A 164 -17.72 3.11 11.52
CA ILE A 164 -18.09 2.76 10.15
C ILE A 164 -18.69 1.35 10.11
N MET A 165 -18.05 0.36 10.75
CA MET A 165 -18.57 -1.02 10.77
C MET A 165 -19.94 -1.10 11.45
N PHE A 166 -20.16 -0.35 12.53
CA PHE A 166 -21.47 -0.25 13.17
C PHE A 166 -22.51 0.36 12.21
N GLN A 167 -22.18 1.47 11.54
CA GLN A 167 -23.06 2.11 10.57
C GLN A 167 -23.42 1.18 9.40
N LEU A 168 -22.46 0.39 8.92
CA LEU A 168 -22.70 -0.60 7.86
C LEU A 168 -23.67 -1.70 8.27
N LEU A 169 -23.74 -2.04 9.56
CA LEU A 169 -24.69 -3.03 10.08
C LEU A 169 -26.10 -2.44 10.31
N THR A 170 -26.20 -1.16 10.64
CA THR A 170 -27.47 -0.49 10.95
C THR A 170 -28.16 0.10 9.73
N THR A 171 -27.42 0.39 8.66
CA THR A 171 -27.96 0.88 7.39
C THR A 171 -28.80 -0.22 6.71
N GLU A 172 -29.93 0.16 6.12
CA GLU A 172 -30.79 -0.78 5.40
C GLU A 172 -30.03 -1.42 4.23
N HIS A 173 -30.06 -2.75 4.16
CA HIS A 173 -29.33 -3.52 3.18
C HIS A 173 -30.14 -3.73 1.90
N LYS A 174 -29.50 -3.53 0.75
CA LYS A 174 -30.08 -3.92 -0.54
C LYS A 174 -30.20 -5.44 -0.60
N LYS A 175 -31.22 -5.95 -1.30
CA LYS A 175 -31.39 -7.40 -1.47
C LYS A 175 -30.24 -7.96 -2.31
N LEU A 176 -29.71 -9.11 -1.90
CA LEU A 176 -28.66 -9.83 -2.63
C LEU A 176 -29.06 -10.20 -4.07
N SER A 177 -30.36 -10.35 -4.35
CA SER A 177 -30.90 -10.58 -5.69
C SER A 177 -30.63 -9.43 -6.65
N ASP A 178 -30.48 -8.22 -6.12
CA ASP A 178 -30.42 -6.98 -6.91
C ASP A 178 -28.96 -6.56 -7.14
N LEU A 179 -28.00 -7.29 -6.56
CA LEU A 179 -26.58 -7.03 -6.67
C LEU A 179 -25.89 -8.12 -7.51
N PRO A 180 -24.96 -7.76 -8.41
CA PRO A 180 -24.26 -8.74 -9.23
C PRO A 180 -23.33 -9.60 -8.35
N PRO A 181 -23.40 -10.95 -8.45
CA PRO A 181 -22.45 -11.83 -7.77
C PRO A 181 -21.04 -11.68 -8.33
N VAL A 182 -20.95 -11.53 -9.65
CA VAL A 182 -19.74 -11.28 -10.42
C VAL A 182 -20.09 -10.27 -11.52
N THR A 183 -19.22 -9.30 -11.76
CA THR A 183 -19.34 -8.30 -12.83
C THR A 183 -18.55 -8.77 -14.07
N ASP A 184 -17.64 -7.95 -14.60
CA ASP A 184 -16.79 -8.24 -15.75
C ASP A 184 -15.32 -8.47 -15.35
N LEU A 185 -14.52 -9.02 -16.26
CA LEU A 185 -13.11 -9.32 -16.01
C LEU A 185 -12.28 -8.06 -15.71
N GLY A 186 -12.60 -6.93 -16.34
CA GLY A 186 -11.95 -5.65 -16.07
C GLY A 186 -12.23 -5.16 -14.65
N GLY A 187 -13.50 -5.20 -14.24
CA GLY A 187 -13.92 -4.91 -12.87
C GLY A 187 -13.27 -5.81 -11.81
N VAL A 188 -13.20 -7.12 -12.06
CA VAL A 188 -12.51 -8.09 -11.21
C VAL A 188 -11.02 -7.77 -11.05
N VAL A 189 -10.35 -7.38 -12.13
CA VAL A 189 -8.92 -7.06 -12.09
C VAL A 189 -8.65 -5.72 -11.41
N SER A 190 -9.49 -4.71 -11.62
CA SER A 190 -9.42 -3.44 -10.89
C SER A 190 -9.65 -3.64 -9.39
N ALA A 191 -10.62 -4.49 -9.02
CA ALA A 191 -10.87 -4.86 -7.64
C ALA A 191 -9.66 -5.57 -7.00
N ALA A 192 -9.03 -6.51 -7.72
CA ALA A 192 -7.81 -7.19 -7.27
C ALA A 192 -6.67 -6.19 -7.02
N GLY A 193 -6.52 -5.17 -7.87
CA GLY A 193 -5.61 -4.05 -7.66
C GLY A 193 -5.92 -3.27 -6.39
N ALA A 194 -7.18 -2.83 -6.23
CA ALA A 194 -7.60 -2.07 -5.06
C ALA A 194 -7.43 -2.84 -3.75
N ILE A 195 -7.75 -4.14 -3.76
CA ILE A 195 -7.56 -5.03 -2.61
C ILE A 195 -6.07 -5.19 -2.29
N LEU A 196 -5.19 -5.39 -3.29
CA LEU A 196 -3.75 -5.45 -3.05
C LEU A 196 -3.18 -4.13 -2.54
N TYR A 197 -3.66 -3.00 -3.05
CA TYR A 197 -3.32 -1.69 -2.53
C TYR A 197 -3.73 -1.56 -1.05
N ALA A 198 -4.93 -2.05 -0.67
CA ALA A 198 -5.36 -2.05 0.71
C ALA A 198 -4.51 -3.00 1.58
N LEU A 199 -4.10 -4.15 1.03
CA LEU A 199 -3.21 -5.12 1.68
C LEU A 199 -1.72 -4.73 1.59
N GLU A 200 -1.42 -3.45 1.35
CA GLU A 200 -0.04 -2.96 1.34
C GLU A 200 0.61 -3.14 2.71
N GLY A 201 1.87 -3.54 2.71
CA GLY A 201 2.67 -3.71 3.92
C GLY A 201 4.03 -4.36 3.66
N GLN A 202 4.23 -4.86 2.45
CA GLN A 202 5.43 -5.57 1.98
C GLN A 202 6.68 -4.72 2.14
N ALA A 203 6.59 -3.40 1.92
CA ALA A 203 7.69 -2.45 2.08
C ALA A 203 8.21 -2.39 3.53
N MET A 204 7.32 -2.65 4.50
CA MET A 204 7.60 -2.51 5.93
C MET A 204 7.91 -3.84 6.62
N VAL A 205 7.65 -4.98 5.98
CA VAL A 205 7.86 -6.31 6.59
C VAL A 205 9.30 -6.52 7.05
N LEU A 206 10.29 -6.31 6.17
CA LEU A 206 11.70 -6.51 6.54
C LEU A 206 12.21 -5.46 7.53
N PRO A 207 11.97 -4.13 7.35
CA PRO A 207 12.33 -3.14 8.36
C PRO A 207 11.71 -3.43 9.74
N LEU A 208 10.48 -3.96 9.78
CA LEU A 208 9.80 -4.32 11.03
C LEU A 208 10.45 -5.54 11.68
N GLU A 209 10.71 -6.60 10.93
CA GLU A 209 11.43 -7.80 11.41
C GLU A 209 12.78 -7.41 12.01
N ASN A 210 13.54 -6.56 11.32
CA ASN A 210 14.86 -6.09 11.75
C ASN A 210 14.84 -5.29 13.06
N ARG A 211 13.65 -4.88 13.54
CA ARG A 211 13.44 -4.13 14.78
C ARG A 211 12.76 -4.97 15.88
N MET A 212 12.39 -6.21 15.61
CA MET A 212 11.75 -7.08 16.60
C MET A 212 12.78 -7.62 17.60
N LYS A 213 12.37 -7.74 18.87
CA LYS A 213 13.16 -8.43 19.91
C LYS A 213 13.38 -9.91 19.57
N LYS A 214 12.37 -10.54 18.96
CA LYS A 214 12.39 -11.94 18.50
C LYS A 214 11.95 -12.01 17.03
N PRO A 215 12.89 -11.89 16.07
CA PRO A 215 12.58 -11.96 14.63
C PRO A 215 11.93 -13.27 14.18
N GLU A 216 12.22 -14.37 14.90
CA GLU A 216 11.64 -15.70 14.64
C GLU A 216 10.10 -15.68 14.69
N ASP A 217 9.52 -14.90 15.62
CA ASP A 217 8.06 -14.76 15.85
C ASP A 217 7.35 -14.00 14.72
N MET A 218 8.10 -13.40 13.79
CA MET A 218 7.52 -12.76 12.60
C MET A 218 6.83 -13.79 11.70
N LYS A 219 7.36 -15.02 11.64
CA LYS A 219 6.92 -16.10 10.75
C LYS A 219 6.05 -17.13 11.49
N GLY A 220 5.37 -17.99 10.74
CA GLY A 220 4.60 -19.13 11.25
C GLY A 220 3.08 -18.90 11.21
N PRO A 221 2.27 -19.96 11.43
CA PRO A 221 0.81 -19.89 11.30
C PRO A 221 0.16 -18.92 12.30
N PHE A 222 0.72 -18.81 13.51
CA PHE A 222 0.34 -17.84 14.54
C PHE A 222 1.38 -16.73 14.73
N GLY A 223 2.28 -16.55 13.75
CA GLY A 223 3.26 -15.47 13.77
C GLY A 223 2.62 -14.11 13.58
N VAL A 224 3.36 -13.05 13.91
CA VAL A 224 2.90 -11.66 13.85
C VAL A 224 2.33 -11.32 12.46
N LEU A 225 2.95 -11.83 11.41
CA LEU A 225 2.53 -11.58 10.03
C LEU A 225 1.22 -12.28 9.68
N SER A 226 1.08 -13.57 9.99
CA SER A 226 -0.12 -14.35 9.67
C SER A 226 -1.35 -13.84 10.41
N VAL A 227 -1.22 -13.58 11.71
CA VAL A 227 -2.30 -13.00 12.53
C VAL A 227 -2.62 -11.58 12.05
N GLY A 228 -1.61 -10.78 11.76
CA GLY A 228 -1.77 -9.41 11.30
C GLY A 228 -2.49 -9.30 9.95
N VAL A 229 -2.08 -10.07 8.95
CA VAL A 229 -2.72 -10.11 7.63
C VAL A 229 -4.12 -10.74 7.73
N GLY A 230 -4.27 -11.84 8.48
CA GLY A 230 -5.57 -12.50 8.68
C GLY A 230 -6.62 -11.57 9.29
N MET A 231 -6.24 -10.82 10.33
CA MET A 231 -7.14 -9.82 10.95
C MET A 231 -7.54 -8.73 9.96
N VAL A 232 -6.60 -8.23 9.16
CA VAL A 232 -6.86 -7.20 8.13
C VAL A 232 -7.80 -7.73 7.05
N VAL A 233 -7.59 -8.96 6.58
CA VAL A 233 -8.47 -9.62 5.59
C VAL A 233 -9.88 -9.76 6.12
N VAL A 234 -10.07 -10.14 7.39
CA VAL A 234 -11.40 -10.22 8.01
C VAL A 234 -12.07 -8.85 8.05
N ILE A 235 -11.36 -7.82 8.52
CA ILE A 235 -11.87 -6.44 8.58
C ILE A 235 -12.26 -5.95 7.19
N TYR A 236 -11.42 -6.19 6.18
CA TYR A 236 -11.68 -5.71 4.82
C TYR A 236 -12.76 -6.51 4.11
N SER A 237 -12.87 -7.80 4.37
CA SER A 237 -13.96 -8.63 3.84
C SER A 237 -15.29 -8.16 4.40
N PHE A 238 -15.34 -7.87 5.70
CA PHE A 238 -16.52 -7.30 6.35
C PHE A 238 -16.85 -5.92 5.75
N ALA A 239 -15.88 -4.99 5.75
CA ALA A 239 -16.08 -3.64 5.25
C ALA A 239 -16.54 -3.65 3.78
N GLY A 240 -15.87 -4.45 2.94
CA GLY A 240 -16.17 -4.60 1.53
C GLY A 240 -17.56 -5.16 1.26
N PHE A 241 -17.88 -6.29 1.90
CA PHE A 241 -19.16 -6.98 1.70
C PHE A 241 -20.33 -6.14 2.21
N PHE A 242 -20.31 -5.70 3.47
CA PHE A 242 -21.41 -4.91 4.04
C PHE A 242 -21.46 -3.50 3.46
N GLY A 243 -20.32 -2.90 3.09
CA GLY A 243 -20.28 -1.62 2.40
C GLY A 243 -20.97 -1.68 1.03
N PHE A 244 -20.71 -2.73 0.26
CA PHE A 244 -21.40 -2.93 -1.02
C PHE A 244 -22.86 -3.33 -0.83
N LEU A 245 -23.20 -4.08 0.22
CA LEU A 245 -24.59 -4.44 0.52
C LEU A 245 -25.44 -3.23 0.95
N ALA A 246 -24.86 -2.30 1.71
CA ALA A 246 -25.54 -1.08 2.15
C ALA A 246 -25.78 -0.10 0.99
N TYR A 247 -24.78 0.17 0.16
CA TYR A 247 -24.86 1.24 -0.84
C TYR A 247 -24.98 0.75 -2.29
N GLY A 248 -24.67 -0.50 -2.61
CA GLY A 248 -24.73 -1.08 -3.96
C GLY A 248 -24.00 -0.23 -5.01
N ASN A 249 -24.71 0.18 -6.05
CA ASN A 249 -24.16 1.05 -7.10
C ASN A 249 -23.82 2.47 -6.64
N ASP A 250 -24.31 2.90 -5.47
CA ASP A 250 -24.10 4.26 -4.92
C ASP A 250 -22.82 4.36 -4.08
N VAL A 251 -22.04 3.27 -3.95
CA VAL A 251 -20.72 3.29 -3.32
C VAL A 251 -19.83 4.32 -4.03
N GLN A 252 -19.34 5.27 -3.26
CA GLN A 252 -18.40 6.32 -3.66
C GLN A 252 -16.96 5.78 -3.64
N ASP A 253 -16.04 6.61 -4.11
CA ASP A 253 -14.58 6.38 -4.14
C ASP A 253 -13.99 5.90 -2.79
N SER A 254 -14.63 6.27 -1.69
CA SER A 254 -14.34 5.82 -0.33
C SER A 254 -15.65 5.70 0.44
N ILE A 255 -15.82 4.62 1.22
CA ILE A 255 -17.02 4.38 2.02
C ILE A 255 -17.31 5.49 3.04
N THR A 256 -16.26 6.22 3.42
CA THR A 256 -16.35 7.36 4.33
C THR A 256 -17.15 8.51 3.72
N LEU A 257 -17.14 8.67 2.39
CA LEU A 257 -17.91 9.68 1.68
C LEU A 257 -19.40 9.31 1.63
N ASN A 258 -19.73 8.03 1.76
CA ASN A 258 -21.12 7.56 1.88
C ASN A 258 -21.71 7.75 3.28
N LEU A 259 -20.90 8.12 4.28
CA LEU A 259 -21.41 8.41 5.62
C LEU A 259 -22.28 9.67 5.58
N PRO A 260 -23.40 9.69 6.33
CA PRO A 260 -24.24 10.88 6.45
C PRO A 260 -23.44 12.06 6.97
N ASN A 261 -23.79 13.26 6.54
CA ASN A 261 -23.21 14.52 7.02
C ASN A 261 -23.91 14.99 8.31
N ASP A 262 -24.12 14.07 9.26
CA ASP A 262 -24.55 14.40 10.61
C ASP A 262 -23.34 14.72 11.51
N HIS A 263 -23.57 15.18 12.74
CA HIS A 263 -22.48 15.56 13.65
C HIS A 263 -21.47 14.43 13.89
N LEU A 264 -21.94 13.18 13.94
CA LEU A 264 -21.09 12.01 14.15
C LEU A 264 -20.31 11.64 12.89
N GLY A 265 -20.94 11.64 11.71
CA GLY A 265 -20.28 11.41 10.43
C GLY A 265 -19.19 12.45 10.14
N ILE A 266 -19.49 13.74 10.38
CA ILE A 266 -18.51 14.82 10.25
C ILE A 266 -17.35 14.67 11.23
N PHE A 267 -17.62 14.29 12.48
CA PHE A 267 -16.57 13.99 13.45
C PHE A 267 -15.65 12.86 12.96
N VAL A 268 -16.21 11.76 12.47
CA VAL A 268 -15.43 10.63 11.90
C VAL A 268 -14.61 11.09 10.69
N LYS A 269 -15.20 11.86 9.76
CA LYS A 269 -14.51 12.41 8.59
C LYS A 269 -13.34 13.31 8.99
N ALA A 270 -13.52 14.18 9.98
CA ALA A 270 -12.46 15.06 10.49
C ALA A 270 -11.33 14.26 11.18
N VAL A 271 -11.68 13.24 11.96
CA VAL A 271 -10.69 12.33 12.58
C VAL A 271 -9.89 11.59 11.51
N LEU A 272 -10.55 11.04 10.48
CA LEU A 272 -9.90 10.35 9.38
C LEU A 272 -9.02 11.28 8.54
N LEU A 273 -9.49 12.51 8.28
CA LEU A 273 -8.71 13.55 7.63
C LEU A 273 -7.38 13.77 8.37
N PHE A 274 -7.42 13.93 9.69
CA PHE A 274 -6.23 14.10 10.53
C PHE A 274 -5.31 12.86 10.50
N VAL A 275 -5.88 11.66 10.58
CA VAL A 275 -5.12 10.40 10.56
C VAL A 275 -4.42 10.18 9.22
N VAL A 276 -5.11 10.42 8.10
CA VAL A 276 -4.54 10.26 6.75
C VAL A 276 -3.50 11.35 6.47
N TYR A 277 -3.80 12.60 6.85
CA TYR A 277 -2.85 13.71 6.71
C TYR A 277 -1.56 13.44 7.49
N SER A 278 -1.64 13.05 8.77
CA SER A 278 -0.45 12.70 9.56
C SER A 278 0.24 11.43 9.05
N GLY A 279 -0.51 10.47 8.51
CA GLY A 279 0.01 9.25 7.88
C GLY A 279 0.86 9.53 6.63
N PHE A 280 0.59 10.62 5.91
CA PHE A 280 1.37 11.02 4.73
C PHE A 280 2.87 11.16 5.05
N LEU A 281 3.20 11.73 6.20
CA LEU A 281 4.59 11.91 6.62
C LEU A 281 5.32 10.56 6.81
N ILE A 282 4.61 9.55 7.29
CA ILE A 282 5.12 8.18 7.45
C ILE A 282 5.37 7.56 6.08
N GLN A 283 4.47 7.78 5.13
CA GLN A 283 4.57 7.24 3.77
C GLN A 283 5.67 7.92 2.94
N VAL A 284 6.02 9.18 3.21
CA VAL A 284 7.20 9.81 2.59
C VAL A 284 8.53 9.24 3.11
N PHE A 285 8.56 8.67 4.33
CA PHE A 285 9.80 8.22 4.96
C PHE A 285 10.54 7.12 4.17
N PRO A 286 9.89 6.03 3.71
CA PRO A 286 10.55 5.01 2.87
C PRO A 286 11.16 5.59 1.58
N ILE A 287 10.46 6.50 0.90
CA ILE A 287 10.96 7.16 -0.32
C ILE A 287 12.28 7.88 -0.01
N VAL A 288 12.28 8.67 1.06
CA VAL A 288 13.46 9.41 1.48
C VAL A 288 14.58 8.46 1.90
N ALA A 289 14.27 7.41 2.67
CA ALA A 289 15.26 6.44 3.13
C ALA A 289 15.93 5.68 1.98
N MET A 290 15.21 5.41 0.89
CA MET A 290 15.73 4.70 -0.28
C MET A 290 16.56 5.60 -1.21
N ILE A 291 16.10 6.83 -1.48
CA ILE A 291 16.73 7.72 -2.49
C ILE A 291 17.82 8.60 -1.88
N TRP A 292 17.64 9.08 -0.64
CA TRP A 292 18.57 10.02 0.00
C TRP A 292 20.02 9.53 0.10
N PRO A 293 20.31 8.26 0.42
CA PRO A 293 21.69 7.78 0.47
C PRO A 293 22.46 7.95 -0.85
N ALA A 294 21.79 7.79 -2.00
CA ALA A 294 22.39 7.99 -3.31
C ALA A 294 22.72 9.48 -3.57
N ILE A 295 21.80 10.38 -3.21
CA ILE A 295 22.01 11.83 -3.29
C ILE A 295 23.14 12.26 -2.35
N LYS A 296 23.13 11.79 -1.10
CA LYS A 296 24.15 12.09 -0.09
C LYS A 296 25.54 11.61 -0.53
N LYS A 297 25.65 10.44 -1.17
CA LYS A 297 26.92 9.93 -1.72
C LYS A 297 27.46 10.86 -2.81
N LYS A 298 26.62 11.34 -3.73
CA LYS A 298 27.02 12.31 -4.76
C LYS A 298 27.47 13.64 -4.14
N LEU A 299 26.70 14.18 -3.19
CA LEU A 299 27.03 15.42 -2.48
C LEU A 299 28.33 15.34 -1.67
N ARG A 300 28.69 14.16 -1.15
CA ARG A 300 29.96 13.96 -0.43
C ARG A 300 31.15 13.94 -1.37
N ASN A 301 30.96 13.43 -2.58
CA ASN A 301 32.03 13.33 -3.58
C ASN A 301 32.34 14.69 -4.23
N SER A 302 31.42 15.65 -4.17
CA SER A 302 31.68 17.05 -4.50
C SER A 302 32.39 17.74 -3.32
N CYS A 303 33.70 17.96 -3.43
CA CYS A 303 34.47 18.70 -2.42
C CYS A 303 33.87 20.10 -2.16
N GLY A 304 33.80 20.51 -0.88
CA GLY A 304 33.46 21.90 -0.50
C GLY A 304 32.00 22.19 -0.11
N VAL A 305 31.08 21.21 -0.12
CA VAL A 305 29.66 21.48 0.20
C VAL A 305 29.43 21.72 1.71
N SER A 306 29.01 22.94 2.06
CA SER A 306 28.72 23.36 3.44
C SER A 306 27.57 22.56 4.09
N THR A 307 27.56 22.50 5.43
CA THR A 307 26.49 21.83 6.21
C THR A 307 25.12 22.44 5.93
N THR A 308 25.04 23.74 5.71
CA THR A 308 23.81 24.46 5.34
C THR A 308 23.28 24.00 4.00
N THR A 309 24.15 23.87 3.00
CA THR A 309 23.78 23.39 1.66
C THR A 309 23.22 21.97 1.72
N LYS A 310 23.82 21.09 2.52
CA LYS A 310 23.31 19.72 2.73
C LYS A 310 21.90 19.70 3.35
N ARG A 311 21.60 20.62 4.27
CA ARG A 311 20.25 20.76 4.85
C ARG A 311 19.25 21.29 3.83
N ILE A 312 19.62 22.33 3.06
CA ILE A 312 18.77 22.90 2.01
C ILE A 312 18.42 21.82 0.98
N VAL A 313 19.41 21.07 0.49
CA VAL A 313 19.16 19.98 -0.49
C VAL A 313 18.27 18.88 0.09
N HIS A 314 18.39 18.58 1.39
CA HIS A 314 17.52 17.60 2.05
C HIS A 314 16.05 18.05 2.11
N PHE A 315 15.79 19.32 2.46
CA PHE A 315 14.43 19.86 2.46
C PHE A 315 13.90 20.06 1.04
N ALA A 316 14.72 20.54 0.11
CA ALA A 316 14.34 20.68 -1.31
C ALA A 316 13.93 19.33 -1.92
N PHE A 317 14.70 18.27 -1.66
CA PHE A 317 14.36 16.92 -2.10
C PHE A 317 13.01 16.45 -1.53
N ARG A 318 12.78 16.68 -0.24
CA ARG A 318 11.49 16.37 0.39
C ARG A 318 10.33 17.13 -0.23
N TYR A 319 10.49 18.43 -0.47
CA TYR A 319 9.45 19.25 -1.11
C TYR A 319 9.21 18.81 -2.56
N SER A 320 10.25 18.39 -3.29
CA SER A 320 10.08 17.86 -4.65
C SER A 320 9.21 16.59 -4.68
N ILE A 321 9.28 15.73 -3.64
CA ILE A 321 8.39 14.56 -3.54
C ILE A 321 6.94 15.03 -3.41
N VAL A 322 6.67 16.01 -2.54
CA VAL A 322 5.31 16.55 -2.34
C VAL A 322 4.77 17.19 -3.62
N VAL A 323 5.60 17.93 -4.35
CA VAL A 323 5.20 18.54 -5.64
C VAL A 323 4.89 17.47 -6.68
N VAL A 324 5.72 16.42 -6.80
CA VAL A 324 5.43 15.30 -7.71
C VAL A 324 4.11 14.61 -7.34
N VAL A 325 3.88 14.37 -6.05
CA VAL A 325 2.62 13.79 -5.56
C VAL A 325 1.42 14.68 -5.90
N PHE A 326 1.53 15.99 -5.71
CA PHE A 326 0.48 16.94 -6.09
C PHE A 326 0.19 16.88 -7.59
N LEU A 327 1.21 16.94 -8.45
CA LEU A 327 1.03 16.89 -9.90
C LEU A 327 0.36 15.60 -10.37
N LEU A 328 0.77 14.45 -9.81
CA LEU A 328 0.15 13.15 -10.11
C LEU A 328 -1.30 13.08 -9.61
N SER A 329 -1.57 13.57 -8.40
CA SER A 329 -2.92 13.59 -7.81
C SER A 329 -3.85 14.53 -8.54
N TYR A 330 -3.33 15.63 -9.09
CA TYR A 330 -4.10 16.56 -9.91
C TYR A 330 -4.39 15.98 -11.30
N ALA A 331 -3.45 15.20 -11.86
CA ALA A 331 -3.63 14.52 -13.14
C ALA A 331 -4.64 13.36 -13.07
N ILE A 332 -4.67 12.62 -11.96
CA ILE A 332 -5.61 11.51 -11.73
C ILE A 332 -6.35 11.77 -10.40
N PRO A 333 -7.40 12.62 -10.41
CA PRO A 333 -8.04 13.09 -9.18
C PRO A 333 -9.02 12.11 -8.56
N ARG A 334 -9.34 10.98 -9.22
CA ARG A 334 -10.30 9.97 -8.73
C ARG A 334 -9.57 8.86 -7.98
N LEU A 335 -10.01 8.56 -6.75
CA LEU A 335 -9.43 7.44 -5.98
C LEU A 335 -9.75 6.10 -6.64
N SER A 336 -10.92 5.99 -7.27
CA SER A 336 -11.37 4.80 -7.99
C SER A 336 -10.46 4.39 -9.14
N ASP A 337 -9.69 5.31 -9.71
CA ASP A 337 -8.68 5.03 -10.74
C ASP A 337 -7.29 4.85 -10.13
N MET A 338 -6.91 5.73 -9.20
CA MET A 338 -5.55 5.76 -8.66
C MET A 338 -5.23 4.52 -7.81
N VAL A 339 -6.19 4.06 -6.99
CA VAL A 339 -6.00 2.93 -6.09
C VAL A 339 -5.78 1.60 -6.86
N PRO A 340 -6.66 1.20 -7.79
CA PRO A 340 -6.41 0.01 -8.62
C PRO A 340 -5.11 0.10 -9.42
N LEU A 341 -4.80 1.24 -10.04
CA LEU A 341 -3.61 1.43 -10.87
C LEU A 341 -2.31 1.16 -10.09
N VAL A 342 -2.19 1.73 -8.89
CA VAL A 342 -1.03 1.54 -8.01
C VAL A 342 -0.94 0.09 -7.53
N GLY A 343 -2.08 -0.52 -7.21
CA GLY A 343 -2.17 -1.90 -6.77
C GLY A 343 -1.79 -2.93 -7.85
N VAL A 344 -2.35 -2.82 -9.06
CA VAL A 344 -2.06 -3.76 -10.16
C VAL A 344 -0.62 -3.65 -10.67
N THR A 345 0.00 -2.46 -10.58
CA THR A 345 1.37 -2.25 -11.05
C THR A 345 2.40 -2.64 -9.98
N ALA A 346 2.79 -1.70 -9.13
CA ALA A 346 3.83 -1.91 -8.14
C ALA A 346 3.39 -2.86 -7.02
N GLY A 347 2.11 -2.82 -6.63
CA GLY A 347 1.56 -3.70 -5.60
C GLY A 347 1.70 -5.18 -5.95
N MET A 348 1.20 -5.63 -7.10
CA MET A 348 1.28 -7.02 -7.57
C MET A 348 2.73 -7.51 -7.72
N LEU A 349 3.62 -6.66 -8.27
CA LEU A 349 5.04 -7.01 -8.40
C LEU A 349 5.69 -7.26 -7.03
N LEU A 350 5.46 -6.38 -6.07
CA LEU A 350 6.07 -6.45 -4.74
C LEU A 350 5.42 -7.50 -3.84
N ALA A 351 4.13 -7.77 -4.01
CA ALA A 351 3.35 -8.69 -3.20
C ALA A 351 3.46 -10.14 -3.64
N LEU A 352 3.45 -10.40 -4.95
CA LEU A 352 3.38 -11.77 -5.48
C LEU A 352 4.62 -12.15 -6.29
N VAL A 353 4.99 -11.32 -7.27
CA VAL A 353 6.02 -11.70 -8.27
C VAL A 353 7.41 -11.75 -7.66
N PHE A 354 7.87 -10.66 -7.04
CA PHE A 354 9.23 -10.58 -6.51
C PHE A 354 9.52 -11.53 -5.34
N PRO A 355 8.67 -11.66 -4.31
CA PRO A 355 8.94 -12.59 -3.22
C PRO A 355 9.07 -14.04 -3.72
N SER A 356 8.17 -14.46 -4.61
CA SER A 356 8.15 -15.80 -5.19
C SER A 356 9.35 -16.03 -6.11
N LEU A 357 9.71 -15.04 -6.93
CA LEU A 357 10.88 -15.10 -7.79
C LEU A 357 12.17 -15.25 -6.97
N PHE A 358 12.36 -14.45 -5.93
CA PHE A 358 13.56 -14.54 -5.09
C PHE A 358 13.59 -15.84 -4.29
N HIS A 359 12.45 -16.33 -3.82
CA HIS A 359 12.36 -17.62 -3.16
C HIS A 359 12.82 -18.76 -4.09
N LEU A 360 12.33 -18.79 -5.33
CA LEU A 360 12.80 -19.73 -6.35
C LEU A 360 14.30 -19.59 -6.62
N LEU A 361 14.81 -18.37 -6.82
CA LEU A 361 16.22 -18.16 -7.15
C LEU A 361 17.19 -18.62 -6.05
N ILE A 362 16.77 -18.55 -4.77
CA ILE A 362 17.59 -18.91 -3.62
C ILE A 362 17.53 -20.42 -3.36
N PHE A 363 16.32 -21.00 -3.37
CA PHE A 363 16.11 -22.36 -2.88
C PHE A 363 16.08 -23.42 -3.98
N LEU A 364 15.79 -23.08 -5.24
CA LEU A 364 15.83 -24.06 -6.35
C LEU A 364 17.20 -24.76 -6.49
N PRO A 365 18.36 -24.08 -6.31
CA PRO A 365 19.65 -24.76 -6.33
C PRO A 365 19.88 -25.73 -5.16
N GLN A 366 19.10 -25.61 -4.08
CA GLN A 366 19.18 -26.43 -2.86
C GLN A 366 18.14 -27.54 -2.88
N PHE A 367 17.71 -27.96 -4.06
CA PHE A 367 16.63 -28.93 -4.24
C PHE A 367 16.89 -30.21 -3.45
N GLU A 368 16.15 -30.38 -2.35
CA GLU A 368 15.96 -31.66 -1.68
C GLU A 368 14.66 -32.28 -2.21
N CYS A 369 14.67 -33.56 -2.55
CA CYS A 369 13.50 -34.28 -3.07
C CYS A 369 12.46 -34.52 -1.96
N ARG A 370 11.87 -33.43 -1.46
CA ARG A 370 10.86 -33.41 -0.39
C ARG A 370 9.55 -32.90 -0.96
N ILE A 371 8.45 -33.63 -0.72
CA ILE A 371 7.11 -33.29 -1.24
C ILE A 371 6.70 -31.85 -0.89
N GLY A 372 7.02 -31.39 0.32
CA GLY A 372 6.75 -30.00 0.74
C GLY A 372 7.50 -28.95 -0.09
N PHE A 373 8.70 -29.27 -0.58
CA PHE A 373 9.50 -28.37 -1.40
C PHE A 373 8.93 -28.22 -2.82
N LEU A 374 8.41 -29.31 -3.40
CA LEU A 374 7.70 -29.27 -4.68
C LEU A 374 6.44 -28.41 -4.61
N PHE A 375 5.69 -28.50 -3.51
CA PHE A 375 4.53 -27.65 -3.27
C PHE A 375 4.90 -26.16 -3.17
N ASP A 376 5.98 -25.84 -2.45
CA ASP A 376 6.46 -24.46 -2.32
C ASP A 376 6.85 -23.84 -3.68
N ILE A 377 7.51 -24.63 -4.55
CA ILE A 377 7.87 -24.23 -5.92
C ILE A 377 6.62 -24.02 -6.78
N LEU A 378 5.66 -24.96 -6.74
CA LEU A 378 4.42 -24.83 -7.49
C LEU A 378 3.68 -23.55 -7.10
N LEU A 379 3.60 -23.29 -5.80
CA LEU A 379 2.98 -22.08 -5.26
C LEU A 379 3.72 -20.81 -5.72
N ASP A 380 5.05 -20.82 -5.79
CA ASP A 380 5.82 -19.68 -6.33
C ASP A 380 5.50 -19.43 -7.80
N ILE A 381 5.45 -20.48 -8.62
CA ILE A 381 5.11 -20.38 -10.04
C ILE A 381 3.69 -19.83 -10.21
N VAL A 382 2.73 -20.33 -9.44
CA VAL A 382 1.34 -19.85 -9.44
C VAL A 382 1.28 -18.36 -9.05
N CYS A 383 1.98 -17.94 -8.00
CA CYS A 383 2.05 -16.53 -7.59
C CYS A 383 2.65 -15.63 -8.69
N ILE A 384 3.71 -16.09 -9.37
CA ILE A 384 4.33 -15.34 -10.47
C ILE A 384 3.36 -15.21 -11.64
N VAL A 385 2.72 -16.30 -12.06
CA VAL A 385 1.78 -16.31 -13.20
C VAL A 385 0.57 -15.41 -12.90
N ILE A 386 -0.05 -15.57 -11.73
CA ILE A 386 -1.19 -14.74 -11.30
C ILE A 386 -0.78 -13.27 -11.20
N GLY A 387 0.36 -12.98 -10.56
CA GLY A 387 0.87 -11.62 -10.42
C GLY A 387 1.15 -10.96 -11.77
N MET A 388 1.80 -11.66 -12.69
CA MET A 388 2.08 -11.14 -14.04
C MET A 388 0.79 -10.95 -14.87
N PHE A 389 -0.18 -11.85 -14.74
CA PHE A 389 -1.49 -11.69 -15.37
C PHE A 389 -2.17 -10.39 -14.92
N PHE A 390 -2.25 -10.16 -13.60
CA PHE A 390 -2.84 -8.93 -13.05
C PHE A 390 -2.06 -7.67 -13.42
N VAL A 391 -0.72 -7.73 -13.46
CA VAL A 391 0.10 -6.59 -13.89
C VAL A 391 -0.20 -6.23 -15.34
N ILE A 392 -0.19 -7.20 -16.26
CA ILE A 392 -0.36 -6.93 -17.70
C ILE A 392 -1.81 -6.52 -18.00
N TYR A 393 -2.77 -7.36 -17.63
CA TYR A 393 -4.17 -7.12 -17.96
C TYR A 393 -4.73 -5.95 -17.16
N GLY A 394 -4.35 -5.81 -15.89
CA GLY A 394 -4.79 -4.72 -15.04
C GLY A 394 -4.22 -3.39 -15.46
N PHE A 395 -2.96 -3.33 -15.88
CA PHE A 395 -2.39 -2.10 -16.43
C PHE A 395 -3.13 -1.66 -17.70
N ILE A 396 -3.37 -2.58 -18.64
CA ILE A 396 -4.12 -2.27 -19.88
C ILE A 396 -5.52 -1.74 -19.55
N THR A 397 -6.25 -2.44 -18.68
CA THR A 397 -7.62 -2.07 -18.29
C THR A 397 -7.68 -0.71 -17.63
N ASN A 398 -6.79 -0.43 -16.67
CA ASN A 398 -6.76 0.85 -15.95
C ASN A 398 -6.35 2.02 -16.86
N VAL A 399 -5.40 1.81 -17.77
CA VAL A 399 -5.01 2.83 -18.74
C VAL A 399 -6.14 3.12 -19.72
N GLN A 400 -6.84 2.09 -20.20
CA GLN A 400 -8.03 2.28 -21.05
C GLN A 400 -9.16 3.02 -20.32
N HIS A 401 -9.36 2.75 -19.03
CA HIS A 401 -10.34 3.45 -18.21
C HIS A 401 -9.98 4.92 -18.01
N LEU A 402 -8.68 5.23 -17.82
CA LEU A 402 -8.19 6.60 -17.64
C LEU A 402 -8.27 7.45 -18.93
N MET A 403 -8.19 6.80 -20.10
CA MET A 403 -8.28 7.48 -21.40
C MET A 403 -9.72 7.75 -21.87
N ARG A 404 -10.74 7.20 -21.18
CA ARG A 404 -12.16 7.49 -21.42
C ARG A 404 -12.61 8.62 -20.51
#